data_AF-A0A7Z9KXC8-F1
#
_entry.id   AF-A0A7Z9KXC8-F1
#
_cell.length_a   1.000
_cell.length_b   1.000
_cell.length_c   1.000
_cell.angle_alpha   90.00
_cell.angle_beta   90.00
_cell.angle_gamma   90.00
#
_symmetry.space_group_name_H-M   'P 1'
#
loop_
_entity.id
_entity.type
_entity.pdbx_description
1 polymer ?
#
loop_
_entity_poly.entity_id
_entity_poly.type
_entity_poly.pdbx_seq_one_letter_code
_entity_poly.pdbx_strand_id
1 'polypeptide(L)'
;MRQLISATLTEDAAAVWESWPKGSRSAQMSTLLTESSTLLIEKQALSRRVGHFQGVMASYRTNLLRFLRLEPPYDQLNRVIMEGMIIEINENCWGTVHYDPGLEYQDETS
;
A
#
# COMPACT_ATOMS: atom_id res chain seq x y z
N MET A 1 42.06 8.06 12.95
CA MET A 1 41.53 6.72 13.33
C MET A 1 40.07 6.66 12.91
N ARG A 2 39.70 5.82 11.93
CA ARG A 2 38.28 5.52 11.66
C ARG A 2 37.75 4.72 12.84
N GLN A 3 36.68 5.18 13.47
CA GLN A 3 36.01 4.41 14.51
C GLN A 3 35.33 3.20 13.86
N LEU A 4 35.22 2.06 14.56
CA LEU A 4 34.65 0.81 14.02
C LEU A 4 33.29 1.00 13.33
N ILE A 5 32.47 1.91 13.86
CA ILE A 5 31.14 2.25 13.31
C ILE A 5 31.26 2.98 11.97
N SER A 6 32.24 3.86 11.79
CA SER A 6 32.43 4.59 10.52
C SER A 6 32.98 3.71 9.40
N ALA A 7 33.46 2.49 9.71
CA ALA A 7 33.97 1.54 8.73
C ALA A 7 32.86 0.64 8.13
N THR A 8 31.71 0.52 8.81
CA THR A 8 30.56 -0.26 8.35
C THR A 8 29.45 0.57 7.71
N LEU A 9 29.60 1.90 7.73
CA LEU A 9 28.66 2.83 7.12
C LEU A 9 29.03 3.08 5.65
N THR A 10 28.03 3.33 4.81
CA THR A 10 28.24 3.89 3.47
C THR A 10 28.93 5.25 3.57
N GLU A 11 29.60 5.71 2.52
CA GLU A 11 30.35 6.99 2.54
C GLU A 11 29.46 8.17 2.98
N ASP A 12 28.22 8.23 2.49
CA ASP A 12 27.26 9.26 2.88
C ASP A 12 26.89 9.18 4.37
N ALA A 13 26.64 7.97 4.87
CA ALA A 13 26.28 7.77 6.27
C ALA A 13 27.48 8.02 7.22
N ALA A 14 28.70 7.75 6.76
CA ALA A 14 29.93 8.08 7.48
C ALA A 14 30.14 9.59 7.56
N ALA A 15 29.86 10.33 6.49
CA ALA A 15 29.92 11.81 6.49
C ALA A 15 28.92 12.41 7.48
N VAL A 16 27.68 11.90 7.51
CA VAL A 16 26.67 12.31 8.49
C VAL A 16 27.11 11.98 9.92
N TRP A 17 27.61 10.78 10.18
CA TRP A 17 28.12 10.38 11.50
C TRP A 17 29.27 11.27 11.98
N GLU A 18 30.20 11.61 11.09
CA GLU A 18 31.35 12.46 11.41
C GLU A 18 30.97 13.92 11.61
N SER A 19 29.87 14.37 11.01
CA SER A 19 29.31 15.73 11.19
C SER A 19 28.73 15.96 12.59
N TRP A 20 28.35 14.90 13.31
CA TRP A 20 27.75 15.02 14.63
C TRP A 20 28.77 15.34 15.73
N PRO A 21 28.35 16.03 16.82
CA PRO A 21 29.24 16.40 17.93
C PRO A 21 29.88 15.18 18.58
N LYS A 22 31.20 15.23 18.83
CA LYS A 22 31.91 14.16 19.54
C LYS A 22 31.37 14.06 20.98
N GLY A 23 30.96 12.87 21.40
CA GLY A 23 30.36 12.61 22.72
C GLY A 23 28.85 12.38 22.70
N SER A 24 28.12 12.89 21.70
CA SER A 24 26.67 12.67 21.55
C SER A 24 26.30 11.71 20.42
N ARG A 25 27.26 11.29 19.59
CA ARG A 25 27.03 10.47 18.38
C ARG A 25 26.27 9.18 18.65
N SER A 26 26.68 8.43 19.68
CA SER A 26 26.02 7.17 20.05
C SER A 26 24.60 7.39 20.58
N ALA A 27 24.35 8.50 21.28
CA ALA A 27 23.01 8.85 21.76
C ALA A 27 22.10 9.25 20.59
N GLN A 28 22.57 10.10 19.67
CA GLN A 28 21.83 10.49 18.47
C GLN A 28 21.54 9.30 17.55
N MET A 29 22.51 8.40 17.37
CA MET A 29 22.29 7.15 16.64
C MET A 29 21.29 6.23 17.34
N SER A 30 21.35 6.14 18.67
CA SER A 30 20.36 5.37 19.43
C SER A 30 18.97 5.95 19.22
N THR A 31 18.81 7.27 19.32
CA THR A 31 17.53 7.95 19.02
C THR A 31 17.06 7.64 17.60
N LEU A 32 17.90 7.79 16.59
CA LEU A 32 17.56 7.47 15.19
C LEU A 32 17.23 5.99 14.96
N LEU A 33 17.90 5.08 15.66
CA LEU A 33 17.58 3.64 15.62
C LEU A 33 16.23 3.37 16.28
N THR A 34 15.96 4.01 17.41
CA THR A 34 14.69 3.86 18.12
C THR A 34 13.54 4.43 17.26
N GLU A 35 13.71 5.64 16.72
CA GLU A 35 12.75 6.33 15.87
C GLU A 35 12.57 5.66 14.49
N SER A 36 13.63 5.13 13.88
CA SER A 36 13.54 4.42 12.59
C SER A 36 13.04 2.98 12.71
N SER A 37 13.26 2.31 13.84
CA SER A 37 12.68 0.98 14.09
C SER A 37 11.15 1.05 14.19
N THR A 38 10.61 2.12 14.80
CA THR A 38 9.18 2.43 14.76
C THR A 38 8.69 2.71 13.34
N LEU A 39 9.45 3.45 12.53
CA LEU A 39 9.06 3.77 11.15
C LEU A 39 8.89 2.50 10.29
N LEU A 40 9.77 1.52 10.46
CA LEU A 40 9.72 0.27 9.68
C LEU A 40 8.52 -0.59 10.08
N ILE A 41 8.26 -0.73 11.38
CA ILE A 41 7.10 -1.46 11.91
C ILE A 41 5.79 -0.74 11.53
N GLU A 42 5.75 0.59 11.65
CA GLU A 42 4.61 1.41 11.26
C GLU A 42 4.33 1.27 9.76
N LYS A 43 5.35 1.35 8.90
CA LYS A 43 5.21 1.15 7.46
C LYS A 43 4.69 -0.25 7.14
N GLN A 44 5.16 -1.28 7.84
CA GLN A 44 4.64 -2.65 7.69
C GLN A 44 3.17 -2.74 8.14
N ALA A 45 2.80 -2.12 9.26
CA ALA A 45 1.43 -2.11 9.75
C ALA A 45 0.48 -1.37 8.80
N LEU A 46 0.89 -0.20 8.29
CA LEU A 46 0.16 0.56 7.29
C LEU A 46 0.00 -0.24 5.99
N SER A 47 1.06 -0.88 5.51
CA SER A 47 1.00 -1.74 4.33
C SER A 47 0.04 -2.92 4.51
N ARG A 48 0.05 -3.59 5.67
CA ARG A 48 -0.91 -4.65 6.00
C ARG A 48 -2.35 -4.15 6.04
N ARG A 49 -2.57 -2.97 6.62
CA ARG A 49 -3.90 -2.35 6.68
C ARG A 49 -4.42 -2.00 5.28
N VAL A 50 -3.58 -1.45 4.43
CA VAL A 50 -3.92 -1.17 3.02
C VAL A 50 -4.29 -2.47 2.30
N GLY A 51 -3.46 -3.52 2.42
CA GLY A 51 -3.76 -4.82 1.82
C GLY A 51 -5.06 -5.44 2.32
N HIS A 52 -5.35 -5.30 3.62
CA HIS A 52 -6.63 -5.75 4.19
C HIS A 52 -7.82 -5.01 3.56
N PHE A 53 -7.76 -3.69 3.44
CA PHE A 53 -8.84 -2.91 2.82
C PHE A 53 -9.02 -3.25 1.34
N GLN A 54 -7.93 -3.46 0.60
CA GLN A 54 -7.99 -3.91 -0.79
C GLN A 54 -8.67 -5.28 -0.91
N GLY A 55 -8.38 -6.23 -0.01
CA GLY A 55 -9.06 -7.52 0.03
C GLY A 55 -10.55 -7.42 0.36
N VAL A 56 -10.93 -6.51 1.26
CA VAL A 56 -12.34 -6.22 1.58
C VAL A 56 -13.06 -5.62 0.36
N MET A 57 -12.45 -4.65 -0.30
CA MET A 57 -12.98 -4.05 -1.53
C MET A 57 -13.16 -5.11 -2.63
N ALA A 58 -12.18 -5.98 -2.86
CA ALA A 58 -12.27 -7.07 -3.80
C ALA A 58 -13.45 -8.02 -3.49
N SER A 59 -13.66 -8.32 -2.20
CA SER A 59 -14.78 -9.15 -1.75
C SER A 59 -16.13 -8.49 -2.02
N TYR A 60 -16.25 -7.17 -1.80
CA TYR A 60 -17.45 -6.42 -2.16
C TYR A 60 -17.71 -6.43 -3.67
N ARG A 61 -16.68 -6.22 -4.49
CA ARG A 61 -16.78 -6.31 -5.96
C ARG A 61 -17.32 -7.67 -6.40
N THR A 62 -16.78 -8.77 -5.85
CA THR A 62 -17.26 -10.13 -6.15
C THR A 62 -18.73 -10.32 -5.76
N ASN A 63 -19.17 -9.75 -4.64
CA ASN A 63 -20.57 -9.81 -4.24
C ASN A 63 -21.49 -9.01 -5.17
N LEU A 64 -21.09 -7.82 -5.60
CA LEU A 64 -21.84 -7.02 -6.57
C LEU A 64 -21.97 -7.75 -7.93
N LEU A 65 -20.86 -8.31 -8.43
CA LEU A 65 -20.88 -9.14 -9.64
C LEU A 65 -21.81 -10.35 -9.49
N ARG A 66 -21.82 -10.97 -8.30
CA ARG A 66 -22.73 -12.07 -8.00
C ARG A 66 -24.19 -11.61 -8.00
N PHE A 67 -24.51 -10.45 -7.44
CA PHE A 67 -25.87 -9.88 -7.49
C PHE A 67 -26.32 -9.66 -8.93
N LEU A 68 -25.51 -9.00 -9.76
CA LEU A 68 -25.83 -8.79 -11.17
C LEU A 68 -26.09 -10.10 -11.94
N ARG A 69 -25.37 -11.18 -11.61
CA ARG A 69 -25.53 -12.48 -12.28
C ARG A 69 -26.74 -13.29 -11.80
N LEU A 70 -27.00 -13.31 -10.49
CA LEU A 70 -27.99 -14.20 -9.89
C LEU A 70 -29.36 -13.53 -9.71
N GLU A 71 -29.36 -12.25 -9.37
CA GLU A 71 -30.54 -11.45 -9.08
C GLU A 71 -30.37 -10.06 -9.72
N PRO A 72 -30.32 -9.98 -11.07
CA PRO A 72 -30.10 -8.73 -11.76
C PRO A 72 -31.19 -7.70 -11.37
N PRO A 73 -30.81 -6.43 -11.12
CA PRO A 73 -31.78 -5.37 -10.85
C PRO A 73 -32.80 -5.26 -11.98
N TYR A 74 -34.08 -5.07 -11.63
CA TYR A 74 -35.14 -4.90 -12.62
C TYR A 74 -35.08 -3.55 -13.34
N ASP A 75 -34.51 -2.53 -12.69
CA ASP A 75 -34.37 -1.19 -13.24
C ASP A 75 -32.95 -0.92 -13.74
N GLN A 76 -32.89 -0.22 -14.87
CA GLN A 76 -31.63 0.13 -15.53
C GLN A 76 -30.74 1.03 -14.66
N LEU A 77 -31.33 1.89 -13.82
CA LEU A 77 -30.57 2.81 -12.97
C LEU A 77 -29.73 2.06 -11.93
N ASN A 78 -30.34 1.13 -11.19
CA ASN A 78 -29.63 0.33 -10.19
C ASN A 78 -28.58 -0.58 -10.83
N ARG A 79 -28.85 -1.11 -12.03
CA ARG A 79 -27.85 -1.86 -12.78
C ARG A 79 -26.61 -1.02 -13.10
N VAL A 80 -26.80 0.17 -13.67
CA VAL A 80 -25.69 1.08 -14.01
C VAL A 80 -24.92 1.52 -12.76
N ILE A 81 -25.61 1.79 -11.65
CA ILE A 81 -24.95 2.13 -10.38
C ILE A 81 -24.07 0.96 -9.90
N MET A 82 -24.57 -0.27 -9.91
CA MET A 82 -23.80 -1.44 -9.48
C MET A 82 -22.60 -1.70 -10.39
N GLU A 83 -22.77 -1.60 -11.71
CA GLU A 83 -21.69 -1.74 -12.69
C GLU A 83 -20.63 -0.63 -12.48
N GLY A 84 -21.04 0.62 -12.26
CA GLY A 84 -20.14 1.73 -11.93
C GLY A 84 -19.35 1.50 -10.63
N MET A 85 -20.01 1.02 -9.57
CA MET A 85 -19.33 0.67 -8.32
C MET A 85 -18.29 -0.44 -8.51
N ILE A 86 -18.57 -1.44 -9.36
CA ILE A 86 -17.63 -2.52 -9.67
C ILE A 86 -16.37 -1.97 -10.36
N ILE A 87 -16.54 -1.05 -11.32
CA ILE A 87 -15.44 -0.41 -12.05
C ILE A 87 -14.60 0.43 -11.08
N GLU A 88 -15.23 1.30 -10.29
CA GLU A 88 -14.52 2.18 -9.35
C GLU A 88 -13.73 1.38 -8.31
N ILE A 89 -14.31 0.29 -7.80
CA ILE A 89 -13.58 -0.63 -6.89
C ILE A 89 -12.39 -1.28 -7.61
N ASN A 90 -12.55 -1.67 -8.88
CA ASN A 90 -11.48 -2.28 -9.65
C ASN A 90 -10.32 -1.32 -9.89
N GLU A 91 -10.60 -0.07 -10.26
CA GLU A 91 -9.60 0.98 -10.44
C GLU A 91 -8.82 1.27 -9.16
N ASN A 92 -9.51 1.34 -8.01
CA ASN A 92 -8.87 1.51 -6.70
C ASN A 92 -7.96 0.33 -6.29
N CYS A 93 -8.11 -0.81 -6.96
CA CYS A 93 -7.25 -1.98 -6.80
C CYS A 93 -6.11 -2.03 -7.83
N TRP A 94 -5.99 -1.08 -8.75
CA TRP A 94 -4.98 -1.09 -9.81
C TRP A 94 -3.56 -1.26 -9.25
N GLY A 95 -2.76 -2.11 -9.91
CA GLY A 95 -1.40 -2.45 -9.45
C GLY A 95 -1.34 -3.40 -8.24
N THR A 96 -2.48 -3.96 -7.81
CA THR A 96 -2.55 -4.97 -6.73
C THR A 96 -2.95 -6.33 -7.27
N VAL A 97 -2.78 -7.38 -6.47
CA VAL A 97 -3.23 -8.75 -6.80
C VAL A 97 -4.75 -8.88 -6.92
N HIS A 98 -5.50 -7.88 -6.49
CA HIS A 98 -6.97 -7.87 -6.51
C HIS A 98 -7.54 -7.18 -7.74
N TYR A 99 -6.72 -6.50 -8.54
CA TYR A 99 -7.13 -5.91 -9.81
C TYR A 99 -7.52 -6.99 -10.81
N ASP A 100 -8.65 -6.79 -11.49
CA ASP A 100 -9.16 -7.68 -12.52
C ASP A 100 -9.15 -6.96 -13.89
N PRO A 101 -8.20 -7.29 -14.78
CA PRO A 101 -8.13 -6.68 -16.11
C PRO A 101 -9.28 -7.13 -17.03
N GLY A 102 -9.98 -8.22 -16.69
CA GLY A 102 -11.10 -8.73 -17.49
C GLY A 102 -12.34 -7.83 -17.47
N LEU A 103 -12.40 -6.86 -16.56
CA LEU A 103 -13.49 -5.89 -16.47
C LEU A 103 -13.33 -4.71 -17.45
N GLU A 104 -12.13 -4.44 -17.95
CA GLU A 104 -11.89 -3.34 -18.90
C GLU A 104 -12.34 -3.66 -20.33
N TYR A 105 -12.46 -4.95 -20.67
CA TYR A 105 -12.80 -5.41 -22.03
C TYR A 105 -14.32 -5.56 -22.27
N GLN A 106 -15.18 -5.26 -21.29
CA GLN A 106 -16.64 -5.40 -21.46
C GLN A 106 -17.31 -4.19 -22.13
N ASP A 107 -16.63 -3.05 -22.21
CA ASP A 107 -17.15 -1.81 -22.82
C ASP A 107 -17.06 -1.79 -24.36
N GLU A 108 -16.29 -2.67 -24.99
CA GLU A 108 -16.04 -2.61 -26.45
C GLU A 108 -17.03 -3.43 -27.31
N THR A 109 -17.99 -4.15 -26.70
CA THR A 109 -18.90 -5.06 -27.44
C THR A 109 -20.40 -4.80 -27.28
N SER A 110 -20.83 -3.65 -26.76
CA SER A 110 -22.25 -3.28 -26.68
C SER A 110 -22.67 -2.24 -27.71
#